data_AF-A0A5Z7FMR9-F1
#
_entry.id   AF-A0A5Z7FMR9-F1
#
_cell.length_a   1.000
_cell.length_b   1.000
_cell.length_c   1.000
_cell.angle_alpha   90.00
_cell.angle_beta   90.00
_cell.angle_gamma   90.00
#
_symmetry.space_group_name_H-M   'P 1'
#
loop_
_entity.id
_entity.type
_entity.pdbx_description
1 polymer ?
#
loop_
_entity_poly.entity_id
_entity_poly.type
_entity_poly.pdbx_seq_one_letter_code
_entity_poly.pdbx_strand_id
1 'polypeptide(L)' 'MAYNYFAGGAGGDVTYKPVICPAGYIMTGTRMFGVSKSVDDEHVDAYCCPLS' A
#
# COMPACT_ATOMS: atom_id res chain seq x y z
N MET A 1 -7.88 7.45 -3.31
CA MET A 1 -7.48 6.55 -2.20
C MET A 1 -7.44 5.14 -2.74
N ALA A 2 -6.39 4.38 -2.45
CA ALA A 2 -6.36 2.94 -2.69
C ALA A 2 -5.86 2.21 -1.46
N TYR A 3 -6.08 0.90 -1.44
CA TYR A 3 -5.67 0.00 -0.39
C TYR A 3 -4.99 -1.21 -1.01
N ASN A 4 -4.02 -1.76 -0.29
CA ASN A 4 -3.44 -3.05 -0.60
C ASN A 4 -3.54 -3.97 0.61
N TYR A 5 -3.67 -5.26 0.31
CA TYR A 5 -3.83 -6.29 1.32
C TYR A 5 -2.46 -6.79 1.77
N PHE A 6 -2.30 -6.99 3.08
CA PHE A 6 -1.23 -7.80 3.62
C PHE A 6 -1.85 -9.11 4.10
N ALA A 7 -1.52 -10.22 3.44
CA ALA A 7 -1.80 -11.53 4.00
C ALA A 7 -0.70 -11.81 5.03
N GLY A 8 -1.04 -11.87 6.32
CA GLY A 8 -0.11 -12.18 7.42
C GLY A 8 0.44 -13.61 7.42
N GLY A 9 0.61 -14.24 6.26
CA GLY A 9 0.84 -15.68 6.09
C GLY A 9 -0.43 -16.51 6.23
N ALA A 10 -0.30 -17.82 6.06
CA ALA A 10 -1.41 -18.78 6.13
C ALA A 10 -2.13 -18.71 7.49
N GLY A 11 -3.27 -18.01 7.53
CA GLY A 11 -4.11 -17.85 8.72
C GLY A 11 -3.95 -16.54 9.51
N GLY A 12 -3.19 -15.56 9.02
CA GLY A 12 -3.04 -14.25 9.66
C GLY A 12 -4.13 -13.24 9.29
N ASP A 13 -4.42 -12.30 10.18
CA ASP A 13 -5.40 -11.22 9.97
C ASP A 13 -5.12 -10.42 8.69
N VAL A 14 -6.19 -10.06 7.98
CA VAL A 14 -6.10 -9.21 6.78
C VAL A 14 -6.02 -7.76 7.22
N THR A 15 -4.84 -7.17 7.08
CA THR A 15 -4.62 -5.74 7.38
C THR A 15 -4.56 -4.94 6.09
N TYR A 16 -5.25 -3.80 6.07
CA TYR A 16 -5.23 -2.85 4.95
C TYR A 16 -4.44 -1.60 5.36
N LYS A 17 -3.42 -1.21 4.57
CA LYS A 17 -2.78 0.10 4.71
C LYS A 17 -3.22 1.01 3.56
N PRO A 18 -3.93 2.12 3.84
CA PRO A 18 -4.40 3.03 2.80
C PRO A 18 -3.29 3.94 2.30
N VAL A 19 -3.36 4.30 1.02
CA VAL A 19 -2.46 5.27 0.40
C VAL A 19 -3.23 6.30 -0.44
N ILE A 20 -2.66 7.51 -0.52
CA ILE A 20 -3.26 8.63 -1.23
C ILE A 20 -2.20 9.40 -2.00
N CYS A 21 -2.53 9.76 -3.24
CA CYS A 21 -1.71 10.69 -4.01
C CYS A 21 -1.96 12.13 -3.56
N PRO A 22 -0.96 13.02 -3.66
CA PRO A 22 -1.14 14.45 -3.43
C PRO A 22 -2.21 15.05 -4.35
N ALA A 23 -2.74 16.22 -3.97
CA ALA A 23 -3.67 16.96 -4.82
C ALA A 23 -3.01 17.30 -6.17
N GLY A 24 -3.75 17.15 -7.27
CA GLY A 24 -3.24 17.37 -8.63
C GLY A 24 -2.56 16.16 -9.27
N TYR A 25 -2.53 15.01 -8.59
CA TYR A 25 -2.02 13.74 -9.12
C TYR A 25 -3.12 12.68 -9.19
N ILE A 26 -3.06 11.81 -10.21
CA ILE A 26 -3.88 10.62 -10.32
C ILE A 26 -3.06 9.39 -9.91
N MET A 27 -3.67 8.49 -9.16
CA MET A 27 -3.04 7.22 -8.80
C MET A 27 -3.06 6.29 -10.01
N THR A 28 -1.89 5.81 -10.41
CA THR A 28 -1.73 4.88 -11.54
C THR A 28 -1.43 3.46 -11.08
N GLY A 29 -1.03 3.30 -9.83
CA GLY A 29 -0.78 2.01 -9.23
C GLY A 29 -0.31 2.12 -7.80
N THR A 30 0.00 0.97 -7.24
CA THR A 30 0.46 0.84 -5.87
C THR A 30 1.42 -0.33 -5.76
N ARG A 31 2.41 -0.25 -4.87
CA ARG A 31 3.32 -1.35 -4.56
C ARG A 31 3.23 -1.71 -3.09
N MET A 32 3.21 -3.01 -2.81
CA MET A 32 3.26 -3.55 -1.46
C MET A 32 4.69 -3.99 -1.17
N PHE A 33 5.22 -3.60 -0.02
CA PHE A 33 6.49 -4.09 0.49
C PHE A 33 6.29 -4.62 1.91
N GLY A 34 6.83 -5.79 2.18
CA GLY A 34 6.85 -6.39 3.51
C GLY A 34 8.07 -7.30 3.63
N VAL A 35 8.71 -7.30 4.80
CA VAL A 35 9.92 -8.09 5.06
C VAL A 35 9.57 -9.35 5.85
N SER A 36 8.95 -9.18 7.01
CA SER A 36 8.57 -10.26 7.91
C SER A 36 7.50 -9.76 8.88
N LYS A 37 6.51 -10.63 9.16
CA LYS A 37 5.37 -10.38 10.03
C LYS A 37 5.69 -9.87 11.44
N SER A 38 6.92 -10.02 11.91
CA SER A 38 7.36 -9.64 13.25
C SER A 38 8.06 -8.28 13.32
N VAL A 39 8.21 -7.59 12.18
CA VAL A 39 9.00 -6.35 12.07
C VAL A 39 8.09 -5.11 11.90
N ASP A 40 6.80 -5.28 11.56
CA ASP A 40 5.84 -4.20 11.19
C ASP A 40 6.48 -3.15 10.26
N ASP A 41 7.27 -3.63 9.30
CA ASP A 41 7.92 -2.81 8.27
C ASP A 41 7.16 -2.92 6.93
N GLU A 42 5.96 -3.49 6.99
CA GLU A 42 5.02 -3.55 5.89
C GLU A 42 4.54 -2.14 5.52
N HIS A 43 4.73 -1.73 4.27
CA HIS A 43 4.21 -0.47 3.76
C HIS A 43 3.64 -0.62 2.35
N VAL A 44 2.78 0.33 2.00
CA VAL A 44 2.22 0.44 0.65
C VAL A 44 2.68 1.79 0.11
N ASP A 45 3.25 1.77 -1.09
CA ASP A 45 3.61 2.97 -1.82
C ASP A 45 2.54 3.29 -2.86
N ALA A 46 2.24 4.58 -3.04
CA ALA A 46 1.41 5.06 -4.14
C ALA A 46 2.28 5.49 -5.32
N TYR A 47 1.95 5.00 -6.51
CA TYR A 47 2.46 5.55 -7.76
C TYR A 47 1.47 6.58 -8.28
N CYS A 48 1.95 7.82 -8.39
CA CYS A 48 1.14 8.99 -8.69
C CYS A 48 1.69 9.68 -9.95
N CYS A 49 0.81 9.99 -10.89
CA CYS A 49 1.13 10.74 -12.10
C CYS A 49 0.48 12.13 -12.01
N PRO A 50 1.20 13.24 -12.32
CA PRO A 50 0.60 14.56 -12.34
C PRO A 50 -0.49 14.65 -13.42
N LEU A 51 -1.51 15.46 -13.17
CA LEU A 51 -2.59 15.70 -14.14
C LEU A 51 -2.20 16.70 -15.25
N SER A 52 -0.98 17.27 -15.21
CA SER A 52 -0.44 18.24 -16.16
C SER A 52 1.01 17.96 -16.51
#